data_AF-A0A5Q0H6U8-F1
#
_entry.id   AF-A0A5Q0H6U8-F1
#
_cell.length_a   1.000
_cell.length_b   1.000
_cell.length_c   1.000
_cell.angle_alpha   90.00
_cell.angle_beta   90.00
_cell.angle_gamma   90.00
#
_symmetry.space_group_name_H-M   'P 1'
#
loop_
_entity.id
_entity.type
_entity.pdbx_description
1 polymer ?
#
loop_
_entity_poly.entity_id
_entity_poly.type
_entity_poly.pdbx_seq_one_letter_code
_entity_poly.pdbx_strand_id
1 'polypeptide(L)'
;MIGEVIGHPVLWDEAPESEARQRMLARGRPAGVAEGVPRARAGLVDHPEPVTTAVRDITGSPARPFRSWVAGHAAAFLPQPTR
;
A
#
# COMPACT_ATOMS: atom_id res chain seq x y z
N MET A 1 3.86 6.24 -9.05
CA MET A 1 2.43 6.64 -9.14
C MET A 1 1.98 7.68 -8.12
N ILE A 2 2.08 7.45 -6.79
CA ILE A 2 1.63 8.49 -5.81
C ILE A 2 2.39 9.80 -6.03
N GLY A 3 3.72 9.73 -6.07
CA GLY A 3 4.57 10.89 -6.32
C GLY A 3 4.22 11.67 -7.59
N GLU A 4 3.98 10.96 -8.70
CA GLU A 4 3.54 11.57 -9.95
C GLU A 4 2.21 12.33 -9.80
N VAL A 5 1.23 11.75 -9.11
CA VAL A 5 -0.11 12.37 -8.95
C VAL A 5 -0.04 13.59 -8.04
N ILE A 6 0.79 13.58 -7.00
CA ILE A 6 0.95 14.71 -6.09
C ILE A 6 2.02 15.72 -6.57
N GLY A 7 2.68 15.46 -7.70
CA GLY A 7 3.75 16.31 -8.24
C GLY A 7 5.03 16.35 -7.41
N HIS A 8 5.28 15.35 -6.55
CA HIS A 8 6.48 15.27 -5.69
C HIS A 8 7.24 13.96 -5.93
N PRO A 9 8.58 13.97 -6.06
CA PRO A 9 9.34 12.74 -6.18
C PRO A 9 9.21 11.91 -4.90
N VAL A 10 8.76 10.66 -5.05
CA VAL A 10 8.66 9.68 -3.97
C VAL A 10 9.44 8.46 -4.39
N LEU A 11 10.43 8.08 -3.57
CA LEU A 11 11.26 6.90 -3.79
C LEU A 11 10.77 5.76 -2.88
N TRP A 12 10.84 4.55 -3.40
CA TRP A 12 10.68 3.34 -2.61
C TRP A 12 12.07 2.85 -2.21
N ASP A 13 12.25 2.64 -0.90
CA ASP A 13 13.44 2.02 -0.34
C ASP A 13 13.01 0.78 0.45
N GLU A 14 13.59 -0.36 0.09
CA GLU A 14 13.18 -1.65 0.63
C GLU A 14 13.85 -1.89 1.99
N ALA A 15 13.01 -2.06 3.02
CA ALA A 15 13.49 -2.36 4.36
C ALA A 15 13.69 -3.87 4.55
N PRO A 16 14.72 -4.31 5.27
CA PRO A 16 14.88 -5.71 5.67
C PRO A 16 13.66 -6.25 6.43
N GLU A 17 13.34 -7.53 6.26
CA GLU A 17 12.19 -8.17 6.91
C GLU A 17 12.24 -8.04 8.44
N SER A 18 13.44 -8.17 9.02
CA SER A 18 13.67 -8.02 10.46
C SER A 18 13.30 -6.63 10.97
N GLU A 19 13.62 -5.59 10.19
CA GLU A 19 13.27 -4.21 10.50
C GLU A 19 11.76 -3.98 10.37
N ALA A 20 11.14 -4.51 9.31
CA ALA A 20 9.69 -4.45 9.13
C ALA A 20 8.95 -5.09 10.32
N ARG A 21 9.41 -6.27 10.78
CA ARG A 21 8.88 -6.95 11.98
C ARG A 21 9.00 -6.06 13.22
N GLN A 22 10.19 -5.51 13.49
CA GLN A 22 10.43 -4.66 14.65
C GLN A 22 9.54 -3.40 14.63
N ARG A 23 9.41 -2.75 13.48
CA ARG A 23 8.51 -1.59 13.30
C ARG A 23 7.04 -1.96 13.56
N MET A 24 6.60 -3.15 13.18
CA MET A 24 5.24 -3.62 13.46
C MET A 24 5.01 -3.89 14.96
N LEU A 25 5.96 -4.54 15.64
CA LEU A 25 5.90 -4.76 17.09
C LEU A 25 5.88 -3.42 17.85
N ALA A 26 6.72 -2.47 17.46
CA ALA A 26 6.77 -1.13 18.05
C ALA A 26 5.44 -0.35 17.91
N ARG A 27 4.63 -0.69 16.90
CA ARG A 27 3.28 -0.14 16.68
C ARG A 27 2.18 -0.96 17.39
N GLY A 28 2.53 -1.88 18.28
CA GLY A 28 1.59 -2.68 19.06
C GLY A 28 0.91 -3.80 18.28
N ARG A 29 1.46 -4.22 17.13
CA ARG A 29 0.92 -5.37 16.40
C ARG A 29 1.23 -6.67 17.15
N PRO A 30 0.30 -7.65 17.17
CA PRO A 30 0.57 -8.98 17.74
C PRO A 30 1.77 -9.65 17.07
N ALA A 31 2.54 -10.45 17.82
CA ALA A 31 3.76 -11.09 17.33
C ALA A 31 3.56 -11.91 16.05
N GLY A 32 2.53 -12.76 16.01
CA GLY A 32 2.23 -13.56 14.81
C GLY A 32 1.90 -12.70 13.58
N VAL A 33 1.33 -11.51 13.76
CA VAL A 33 1.09 -10.56 12.66
C VAL A 33 2.39 -9.90 12.21
N ALA A 34 3.24 -9.51 13.16
CA ALA A 34 4.54 -8.91 12.87
C ALA A 34 5.50 -9.88 12.16
N GLU A 35 5.35 -11.18 12.38
CA GLU A 35 6.10 -12.23 11.68
C GLU A 35 5.48 -12.60 10.33
N GLY A 36 4.18 -12.88 10.30
CA GLY A 36 3.54 -13.43 9.11
C GLY A 36 3.39 -12.43 7.97
N VAL A 37 3.15 -11.15 8.29
CA VAL A 37 2.86 -10.15 7.27
C VAL A 37 4.07 -9.78 6.41
N PRO A 38 5.26 -9.47 6.97
CA PRO A 38 6.46 -9.24 6.15
C PRO A 38 6.78 -10.44 5.24
N ARG A 39 6.76 -11.66 5.79
CA ARG A 39 6.97 -12.89 5.04
C ARG A 39 5.97 -13.08 3.90
N ALA A 40 4.67 -12.86 4.16
CA ALA A 40 3.64 -12.98 3.13
C ALA A 40 3.87 -11.97 1.99
N ARG A 41 4.25 -10.73 2.32
CA ARG A 41 4.54 -9.69 1.34
C ARG A 41 5.79 -9.98 0.51
N ALA A 42 6.83 -10.55 1.10
CA ALA A 42 7.99 -11.00 0.35
C ALA A 42 7.60 -12.02 -0.73
N GLY A 43 6.71 -12.96 -0.41
CA GLY A 43 6.18 -13.91 -1.38
C GLY A 43 5.39 -13.28 -2.54
N LEU A 44 4.77 -12.12 -2.33
CA LEU A 44 4.02 -11.42 -3.38
C LEU A 44 4.91 -10.80 -4.46
N VAL A 45 6.22 -10.68 -4.22
CA VAL A 45 7.18 -10.21 -5.24
C VAL A 45 7.27 -11.22 -6.37
N ASP A 46 7.37 -12.51 -6.04
CA ASP A 46 7.47 -13.60 -7.01
C ASP A 46 6.11 -14.14 -7.44
N HIS A 47 5.11 -14.02 -6.55
CA HIS A 47 3.77 -14.57 -6.74
C HIS A 47 2.70 -13.50 -6.50
N PRO A 48 2.53 -12.56 -7.44
CA PRO A 48 1.54 -11.50 -7.29
C PRO A 48 0.12 -12.04 -7.27
N GLU A 49 -0.77 -11.34 -6.55
CA GLU A 49 -2.19 -11.65 -6.52
C GLU A 49 -2.81 -11.53 -7.92
N PRO A 50 -3.70 -12.45 -8.32
CA PRO A 50 -4.37 -12.38 -9.61
C PRO A 50 -5.33 -11.19 -9.65
N VAL A 51 -5.37 -10.51 -10.79
CA VAL A 51 -6.39 -9.49 -11.06
C VAL A 51 -7.71 -10.18 -11.41
N THR A 52 -8.77 -9.85 -10.69
CA THR A 52 -10.11 -10.42 -10.91
C THR A 52 -11.09 -9.41 -11.52
N THR A 53 -12.22 -9.92 -12.01
CA THR A 53 -13.28 -9.13 -12.63
C THR A 53 -14.47 -8.88 -11.69
N ALA A 54 -14.39 -9.37 -10.45
CA ALA A 54 -15.51 -9.45 -9.51
C ALA A 54 -16.26 -8.13 -9.31
N VAL A 55 -15.54 -6.99 -9.25
CA VAL A 55 -16.19 -5.67 -9.12
C VAL A 55 -17.12 -5.39 -10.30
N ARG A 56 -16.67 -5.64 -11.53
CA ARG A 56 -17.49 -5.48 -12.73
C ARG A 56 -18.64 -6.47 -12.75
N ASP A 57 -18.36 -7.72 -12.43
CA ASP A 57 -19.35 -8.79 -12.53
C ASP A 57 -20.49 -8.60 -11.51
N ILE A 58 -20.20 -8.03 -10.34
CA ILE A 58 -21.19 -7.77 -9.28
C ILE A 58 -21.91 -6.42 -9.48
N THR A 59 -21.18 -5.37 -9.89
CA THR A 59 -21.72 -3.99 -9.90
C THR A 59 -22.09 -3.47 -11.28
N GLY A 60 -21.75 -4.19 -12.35
CA GLY A 60 -21.91 -3.76 -13.74
C GLY A 60 -20.92 -2.68 -14.19
N SER A 61 -20.06 -2.18 -13.30
CA SER A 61 -19.09 -1.11 -13.57
C SER A 61 -17.65 -1.56 -13.31
N PRO A 62 -16.66 -1.10 -14.08
CA PRO A 62 -15.26 -1.49 -13.88
C PRO A 62 -14.73 -1.03 -12.51
N ALA A 63 -13.77 -1.79 -11.97
CA ALA A 63 -13.04 -1.37 -10.78
C ALA A 63 -12.33 -0.04 -11.01
N ARG A 64 -12.36 0.83 -10.00
CA ARG A 64 -11.68 2.12 -10.04
C ARG A 64 -10.17 1.93 -10.08
N PRO A 65 -9.44 2.54 -11.03
CA PRO A 65 -7.98 2.49 -11.04
C PRO A 65 -7.37 3.14 -9.80
N PHE A 66 -6.23 2.61 -9.33
CA PHE A 66 -5.51 3.16 -8.19
C PHE A 66 -5.13 4.64 -8.40
N ARG A 67 -4.71 5.02 -9.62
CA ARG A 67 -4.41 6.42 -9.98
C ARG A 67 -5.58 7.37 -9.69
N SER A 68 -6.81 6.98 -10.05
CA SER A 68 -8.01 7.78 -9.79
C SER A 68 -8.32 7.87 -8.30
N TRP A 69 -8.08 6.79 -7.55
CA TRP A 69 -8.19 6.83 -6.09
C TRP A 69 -7.18 7.81 -5.49
N VAL A 70 -5.90 7.75 -5.89
CA VAL A 70 -4.87 8.67 -5.41
C VAL A 70 -5.22 10.12 -5.73
N ALA A 71 -5.71 10.42 -6.93
CA ALA A 71 -6.12 11.78 -7.30
C ALA A 71 -7.21 12.32 -6.35
N GLY A 72 -8.21 11.49 -6.00
CA GLY A 72 -9.25 11.86 -5.04
C GLY A 72 -8.78 11.99 -3.58
N HIS A 73 -7.58 11.49 -3.26
CA HIS A 73 -7.01 11.48 -1.90
C HIS A 73 -5.66 12.23 -1.83
N ALA A 74 -5.31 13.01 -2.85
CA ALA A 74 -3.99 13.63 -2.97
C ALA A 74 -3.62 14.48 -1.73
N ALA A 75 -4.58 15.19 -1.16
CA ALA A 75 -4.41 16.00 0.04
C ALA A 75 -3.93 15.22 1.27
N ALA A 76 -4.20 13.92 1.37
CA ALA A 76 -3.74 13.08 2.47
C ALA A 76 -2.22 12.81 2.43
N PHE A 77 -1.59 13.03 1.28
CA PHE A 77 -0.16 12.79 1.06
C PHE A 77 0.67 14.08 1.03
N LEU A 78 0.02 15.24 1.03
CA LEU A 78 0.67 16.54 1.07
C LEU A 78 0.85 17.00 2.52
N PRO A 79 1.85 17.85 2.80
CA PRO A 79 1.99 18.49 4.10
C PRO A 79 0.68 19.17 4.49
N GLN A 80 0.21 18.91 5.71
CA GLN A 80 -0.93 19.64 6.23
C GLN A 80 -0.45 21.06 6.57
N PRO A 81 -1.21 22.12 6.22
CA PRO A 81 -0.84 23.47 6.60
C PRO A 81 -0.72 23.55 8.13
N THR A 82 0.41 24.07 8.61
CA THR A 82 0.65 24.28 10.04
C THR A 82 -0.38 25.31 10.52
N ARG A 83 -1.13 24.96 11.57
CA ARG A 83 -2.10 25.85 12.21
C ARG A 83 -1.42 26.79 13.19
#